data_AF-A0A075HBB3-F1
#
_entry.id   AF-A0A075HBB3-F1
#
_cell.length_a   1.000
_cell.length_b   1.000
_cell.length_c   1.000
_cell.angle_alpha   90.00
_cell.angle_beta   90.00
_cell.angle_gamma   90.00
#
_symmetry.space_group_name_H-M   'P 1'
#
loop_
_entity.id
_entity.type
_entity.pdbx_description
1 polymer ?
#
loop_
_entity_poly.entity_id
_entity_poly.type
_entity_poly.pdbx_seq_one_letter_code
_entity_poly.pdbx_strand_id
1 'polypeptide(L)'
;MYVPEILQNRAYLLTVIALLTTVAALGPFFAEEINIKLIAHETLHIAAITFGIFLVILSLMAYNTTRNSNMIFTAFAFATFTILSIFLLEEDLNAERLQHQEAVWVDVLLTIMIGFFGIGVFSNQKFKGRTELN
;
A
#
# COMPACT_ATOMS: atom_id res chain seq x y z
N MET A 1 23.35 -20.15 12.84
CA MET A 1 21.94 -20.26 12.37
C MET A 1 21.97 -20.39 10.85
N TYR A 2 21.37 -21.45 10.31
CA TYR A 2 21.21 -21.61 8.86
C TYR A 2 20.12 -20.64 8.38
N VAL A 3 20.47 -19.70 7.50
CA VAL A 3 19.49 -18.82 6.86
C VAL A 3 19.16 -19.45 5.52
N PRO A 4 17.90 -19.84 5.27
CA PRO A 4 17.48 -20.42 3.99
C PRO A 4 17.91 -19.53 2.81
N GLU A 5 18.37 -20.14 1.70
CA GLU A 5 18.80 -19.40 0.50
C GLU A 5 17.72 -18.46 -0.06
N ILE A 6 16.45 -18.80 0.17
CA ILE A 6 15.29 -17.98 -0.19
C ILE A 6 15.30 -16.59 0.49
N LEU A 7 15.87 -16.50 1.70
CA LEU A 7 16.02 -15.27 2.46
C LEU A 7 17.33 -14.53 2.15
N GLN A 8 18.28 -15.19 1.46
CA GLN A 8 19.56 -14.57 1.06
C GLN A 8 19.44 -13.78 -0.25
N ASN A 9 18.64 -14.29 -1.20
CA ASN A 9 18.42 -13.59 -2.47
C ASN A 9 17.28 -12.58 -2.35
N ARG A 10 17.62 -11.31 -2.18
CA ARG A 10 16.65 -10.20 -2.02
C ARG A 10 15.67 -10.11 -3.19
N ALA A 11 16.12 -10.33 -4.43
CA ALA A 11 15.24 -10.29 -5.59
C ALA A 11 14.24 -11.46 -5.57
N TYR A 12 14.71 -12.66 -5.21
CA TYR A 12 13.87 -13.84 -5.12
C TYR A 12 12.85 -13.72 -3.99
N LEU A 13 13.26 -13.23 -2.81
CA LEU A 13 12.39 -12.95 -1.67
C LEU A 13 11.28 -11.95 -2.04
N LEU A 14 11.66 -10.83 -2.67
CA LEU A 14 10.70 -9.82 -3.11
C LEU A 14 9.73 -10.39 -4.17
N THR A 15 10.21 -11.27 -5.05
CA THR A 15 9.34 -11.92 -6.06
C THR A 15 8.31 -12.84 -5.42
N VAL A 16 8.71 -13.64 -4.41
CA VAL A 16 7.80 -14.53 -3.68
C VAL A 16 6.76 -13.72 -2.90
N ILE A 17 7.18 -12.65 -2.22
CA ILE A 17 6.27 -11.74 -1.52
C ILE A 17 5.29 -11.12 -2.53
N ALA A 18 5.79 -10.60 -3.65
CA ALA A 18 4.95 -10.01 -4.69
C ALA A 18 3.93 -11.02 -5.25
N LEU A 19 4.35 -12.26 -5.54
CA LEU A 19 3.47 -13.32 -6.02
C LEU A 19 2.36 -13.63 -5.01
N LEU A 20 2.72 -13.87 -3.75
CA LEU A 20 1.75 -14.14 -2.68
C LEU A 20 0.78 -12.97 -2.49
N THR A 21 1.29 -11.75 -2.61
CA THR A 21 0.49 -10.52 -2.56
C THR A 21 -0.50 -10.45 -3.71
N THR A 22 -0.05 -10.72 -4.94
CA THR A 22 -0.91 -10.73 -6.12
C THR A 22 -1.98 -11.81 -6.01
N VAL A 23 -1.64 -13.01 -5.52
CA VAL A 23 -2.62 -14.09 -5.32
C VAL A 23 -3.62 -13.73 -4.22
N ALA A 24 -3.18 -13.13 -3.11
CA ALA A 24 -4.08 -12.70 -2.05
C ALA A 24 -5.00 -11.55 -2.48
N ALA A 25 -4.49 -10.60 -3.26
CA ALA A 25 -5.26 -9.45 -3.74
C ALA A 25 -6.18 -9.77 -4.91
N LEU A 26 -5.76 -10.65 -5.84
CA LEU A 26 -6.54 -10.99 -7.03
C LEU A 26 -7.37 -12.27 -6.87
N GLY A 27 -7.01 -13.16 -5.95
CA GLY A 27 -7.72 -14.41 -5.67
C GLY A 27 -9.22 -14.23 -5.42
N PRO A 28 -9.65 -13.22 -4.64
CA PRO A 28 -11.07 -12.94 -4.42
C PRO A 28 -11.85 -12.58 -5.71
N PHE A 29 -11.20 -11.99 -6.72
CA PHE A 29 -11.87 -11.63 -7.99
C PHE A 29 -12.14 -12.85 -8.87
N PHE A 30 -11.35 -13.93 -8.76
CA PHE A 30 -11.56 -15.16 -9.53
C PHE A 30 -12.55 -16.13 -8.86
N ALA A 31 -12.99 -15.84 -7.63
CA ALA A 31 -13.98 -16.63 -6.88
C ALA A 31 -15.42 -16.11 -7.04
N GLU A 32 -15.66 -15.17 -7.97
CA GLU A 32 -16.93 -14.46 -8.19
C GLU A 32 -18.16 -15.36 -8.50
N GLU A 33 -17.96 -16.62 -8.90
CA GLU A 33 -19.05 -17.54 -9.25
C GLU A 33 -19.79 -18.18 -8.05
N ILE A 34 -19.27 -18.02 -6.83
CA ILE A 34 -19.96 -18.46 -5.61
C ILE A 34 -20.45 -17.21 -4.89
N ASN A 35 -21.70 -17.20 -4.42
CA ASN A 35 -22.44 -16.09 -3.82
C ASN A 35 -21.77 -15.54 -2.51
N ILE A 36 -20.56 -14.97 -2.64
CA ILE A 36 -19.56 -14.63 -1.61
C ILE A 36 -19.15 -13.16 -1.76
N LYS A 37 -19.87 -12.34 -2.55
CA LYS A 37 -19.43 -10.99 -2.93
C LYS A 37 -19.09 -10.08 -1.73
N LEU A 38 -19.84 -10.18 -0.63
CA LEU A 38 -19.57 -9.45 0.62
C LEU A 38 -18.26 -9.93 1.28
N ILE A 39 -18.10 -11.25 1.43
CA ILE A 39 -16.91 -11.89 2.01
C ILE A 39 -15.67 -11.60 1.17
N ALA A 40 -15.78 -11.65 -0.17
CA ALA A 40 -14.69 -11.33 -1.07
C ALA A 40 -14.25 -9.87 -0.92
N HIS A 41 -15.22 -8.94 -0.82
CA HIS A 41 -14.94 -7.51 -0.63
C HIS A 41 -14.30 -7.20 0.73
N GLU A 42 -14.84 -7.76 1.82
CA GLU A 42 -14.25 -7.63 3.16
C GLU A 42 -12.84 -8.23 3.23
N THR A 43 -12.62 -9.37 2.56
CA THR A 43 -11.30 -10.02 2.49
C THR A 43 -10.29 -9.11 1.77
N LEU A 44 -10.71 -8.37 0.74
CA LEU A 44 -9.84 -7.41 0.05
C LEU A 44 -9.42 -6.25 0.96
N HIS A 45 -10.33 -5.73 1.79
CA HIS A 45 -9.96 -4.69 2.76
C HIS A 45 -9.02 -5.21 3.85
N ILE A 46 -9.26 -6.41 4.38
CA ILE A 46 -8.36 -7.03 5.36
C ILE A 46 -6.96 -7.25 4.75
N ALA A 47 -6.89 -7.71 3.49
CA ALA A 47 -5.64 -7.82 2.76
C ALA A 47 -4.97 -6.45 2.59
N ALA A 48 -5.72 -5.42 2.18
CA ALA A 48 -5.22 -4.05 2.03
C ALA A 48 -4.66 -3.49 3.34
N ILE A 49 -5.33 -3.69 4.47
CA ILE A 49 -4.84 -3.27 5.80
C ILE A 49 -3.53 -3.98 6.14
N THR A 50 -3.48 -5.30 5.93
CA THR A 50 -2.28 -6.11 6.22
C THR A 50 -1.09 -5.65 5.39
N PHE A 51 -1.31 -5.42 4.08
CA PHE A 51 -0.28 -4.89 3.19
C PHE A 51 0.11 -3.45 3.55
N GLY A 52 -0.85 -2.60 3.89
CA GLY A 52 -0.61 -1.22 4.31
C GLY A 52 0.31 -1.14 5.53
N ILE A 53 0.02 -1.90 6.59
CA ILE A 53 0.85 -1.98 7.79
C ILE A 53 2.27 -2.47 7.45
N PHE A 54 2.37 -3.53 6.65
CA PHE A 54 3.66 -4.05 6.21
C PHE A 54 4.49 -3.00 5.45
N LEU A 55 3.86 -2.26 4.55
CA LEU A 55 4.52 -1.21 3.76
C LEU A 55 4.92 0.00 4.62
N VAL A 56 4.13 0.38 5.63
CA VAL A 56 4.55 1.39 6.62
C VAL A 56 5.82 0.95 7.33
N ILE A 57 5.86 -0.29 7.83
CA ILE A 57 7.05 -0.84 8.51
C ILE A 57 8.26 -0.86 7.56
N LEU A 58 8.08 -1.33 6.32
CA LEU A 58 9.15 -1.34 5.34
C LEU A 58 9.66 0.07 5.01
N SER A 59 8.78 1.06 4.84
CA SER A 59 9.19 2.44 4.58
C SER A 59 9.97 3.04 5.76
N LEU A 60 9.58 2.75 7.00
CA LEU A 60 10.32 3.18 8.19
C LEU A 60 11.70 2.48 8.30
N MET A 61 11.75 1.17 8.02
CA MET A 61 13.00 0.41 8.01
C MET A 61 13.96 0.91 6.91
N ALA A 62 13.42 1.20 5.73
CA ALA A 62 14.15 1.77 4.62
C ALA A 62 14.67 3.18 4.96
N TYR A 63 13.86 4.02 5.61
CA TYR A 63 14.31 5.32 6.12
C TYR A 63 15.54 5.19 7.03
N ASN A 64 15.47 4.30 8.02
CA ASN A 64 16.59 4.09 8.95
C ASN A 64 17.84 3.52 8.26
N THR A 65 17.66 2.67 7.24
CA THR A 65 18.76 2.00 6.54
C THR A 65 19.43 2.91 5.52
N THR A 66 18.66 3.65 4.72
CA THR A 66 19.18 4.46 3.61
C THR A 66 19.38 5.93 3.98
N ARG A 67 18.88 6.37 5.15
CA ARG A 67 18.80 7.78 5.57
C ARG A 67 18.17 8.70 4.52
N ASN A 68 17.31 8.15 3.67
CA ASN A 68 16.60 8.92 2.66
C ASN A 68 15.29 9.44 3.25
N SER A 69 15.23 10.73 3.56
CA SER A 69 14.04 11.41 4.10
C SER A 69 12.80 11.24 3.24
N ASN A 70 12.94 10.89 1.96
CA ASN A 70 11.80 10.69 1.08
C ASN A 70 11.00 9.44 1.46
N MET A 71 11.66 8.46 2.10
CA MET A 71 10.99 7.27 2.63
C MET A 71 9.99 7.62 3.74
N ILE A 72 10.15 8.74 4.46
CA ILE A 72 9.14 9.20 5.43
C ILE A 72 7.84 9.57 4.73
N PHE A 73 7.90 10.26 3.58
CA PHE A 73 6.69 10.59 2.82
C PHE A 73 6.01 9.33 2.27
N THR A 74 6.79 8.33 1.84
CA THR A 74 6.21 7.02 1.47
C THR A 74 5.55 6.32 2.67
N ALA A 75 6.12 6.43 3.87
CA ALA A 75 5.53 5.87 5.09
C ALA A 75 4.20 6.55 5.42
N PHE A 76 4.12 7.88 5.29
CA PHE A 76 2.86 8.62 5.45
C PHE A 76 1.81 8.22 4.40
N ALA A 77 2.20 8.03 3.14
CA ALA A 77 1.28 7.55 2.11
C ALA A 77 0.68 6.18 2.45
N PHE A 78 1.51 5.22 2.89
CA PHE A 78 1.02 3.91 3.29
C PHE A 78 0.23 3.93 4.60
N ALA A 79 0.53 4.86 5.51
CA ALA A 79 -0.26 5.06 6.71
C ALA A 79 -1.66 5.59 6.37
N THR A 80 -1.77 6.57 5.48
CA THR A 80 -3.08 7.07 5.03
C THR A 80 -3.85 6.02 4.24
N PHE A 81 -3.17 5.21 3.42
CA PHE A 81 -3.77 4.04 2.77
C PHE A 81 -4.36 3.06 3.79
N THR A 82 -3.61 2.71 4.83
CA THR A 82 -4.06 1.78 5.88
C THR A 82 -5.28 2.33 6.63
N ILE A 83 -5.26 3.62 6.99
CA ILE A 83 -6.38 4.29 7.67
C ILE A 83 -7.62 4.29 6.76
N LEU A 84 -7.46 4.59 5.48
CA LEU A 84 -8.56 4.56 4.51
C LEU A 84 -9.14 3.15 4.36
N SER A 85 -8.30 2.10 4.29
CA SER A 85 -8.79 0.71 4.22
C SER A 85 -9.52 0.26 5.48
N ILE A 86 -9.13 0.74 6.67
CA ILE A 86 -9.88 0.48 7.92
C ILE A 86 -11.24 1.18 7.88
N PHE A 87 -11.27 2.46 7.47
CA PHE A 87 -12.50 3.24 7.37
C PHE A 87 -13.50 2.59 6.40
N LEU A 88 -13.03 2.18 5.22
CA LEU A 88 -13.86 1.50 4.22
C LEU A 88 -14.38 0.14 4.73
N LEU A 89 -13.56 -0.62 5.46
CA LEU A 89 -14.00 -1.90 6.04
C LEU A 89 -15.07 -1.69 7.13
N GLU A 90 -14.89 -0.71 8.00
CA GLU A 90 -15.86 -0.38 9.05
C GLU A 90 -17.20 0.04 8.44
N GLU A 91 -17.17 0.84 7.37
CA GLU A 91 -18.38 1.26 6.67
C GLU A 91 -19.10 0.09 5.99
N ASP A 92 -18.35 -0.76 5.27
CA ASP A 92 -18.92 -1.94 4.60
C ASP A 92 -19.56 -2.93 5.59
N LEU A 93 -18.99 -3.07 6.79
CA LEU A 93 -19.52 -3.95 7.85
C LEU A 93 -20.72 -3.32 8.57
N ASN A 94 -20.79 -2.00 8.67
CA ASN A 94 -21.83 -1.33 9.44
C ASN A 94 -23.13 -1.06 8.65
N ALA A 95 -23.16 -1.27 7.33
CA ALA A 95 -24.32 -1.37 6.41
C ALA A 95 -25.52 -0.38 6.55
N GLU A 96 -25.52 0.55 7.50
CA GLU A 96 -26.68 1.35 7.92
C GLU A 96 -26.41 2.87 7.87
N ARG A 97 -25.25 3.32 7.38
CA ARG A 97 -25.01 4.75 7.15
C ARG A 97 -25.30 5.16 5.71
N LEU A 98 -26.60 5.17 5.45
CA LEU A 98 -27.23 5.97 4.40
C LEU A 98 -26.63 7.40 4.39
N GLN A 99 -26.20 7.84 3.20
CA GLN A 99 -26.21 9.24 2.68
C GLN A 99 -24.83 9.90 2.38
N HIS A 100 -24.21 9.50 1.26
CA HIS A 100 -23.43 10.28 0.27
C HIS A 100 -22.30 11.27 0.72
N GLN A 101 -21.97 11.42 2.00
CA GLN A 101 -20.84 12.26 2.44
C GLN A 101 -19.51 11.48 2.51
N GLU A 102 -19.58 10.15 2.53
CA GLU A 102 -18.49 9.18 2.45
C GLU A 102 -17.51 9.46 1.29
N ALA A 103 -18.04 9.65 0.09
CA ALA A 103 -17.25 9.84 -1.13
C ALA A 103 -16.27 11.01 -1.01
N VAL A 104 -16.65 12.08 -0.30
CA VAL A 104 -15.79 13.26 -0.11
C VAL A 104 -14.59 12.94 0.76
N TRP A 105 -14.77 12.19 1.87
CA TRP A 105 -13.66 11.83 2.76
C TRP A 105 -12.73 10.80 2.12
N VAL A 106 -13.29 9.85 1.38
CA VAL A 106 -12.53 8.87 0.58
C VAL A 106 -11.65 9.60 -0.44
N ASP A 107 -12.22 10.53 -1.21
CA ASP A 107 -11.49 11.30 -2.23
C ASP A 107 -10.40 12.18 -1.62
N VAL A 108 -10.68 12.81 -0.47
CA VAL A 108 -9.69 13.62 0.25
C VAL A 108 -8.53 12.75 0.76
N LEU A 109 -8.82 11.62 1.41
CA LEU A 109 -7.78 10.71 1.93
C LEU A 109 -6.96 10.08 0.80
N LEU A 110 -7.62 9.70 -0.31
CA LEU A 110 -6.95 9.18 -1.50
C LEU A 110 -6.04 10.24 -2.14
N THR A 111 -6.49 11.49 -2.23
CA THR A 111 -5.70 12.60 -2.75
C THR A 111 -4.47 12.85 -1.87
N ILE A 112 -4.63 12.83 -0.55
CA ILE A 112 -3.51 12.95 0.41
C ILE A 112 -2.52 11.80 0.22
N MET A 113 -3.01 10.57 0.12
CA MET A 113 -2.19 9.36 -0.11
C MET A 113 -1.36 9.50 -1.39
N ILE A 114 -2.00 9.86 -2.51
CA ILE A 114 -1.33 10.04 -3.80
C ILE A 114 -0.31 11.18 -3.73
N GLY A 115 -0.64 12.27 -3.05
CA GLY A 115 0.26 13.40 -2.84
C GLY A 115 1.53 13.00 -2.08
N PHE A 116 1.38 12.32 -0.94
CA PHE A 116 2.52 11.80 -0.18
C PHE A 116 3.32 10.77 -0.95
N PHE A 117 2.66 9.88 -1.69
CA PHE A 117 3.32 8.88 -2.51
C PHE A 117 4.15 9.53 -3.62
N GLY A 118 3.56 10.49 -4.34
CA GLY A 118 4.23 11.25 -5.38
C GLY A 118 5.46 12.00 -4.85
N ILE A 119 5.35 12.66 -3.70
CA ILE A 119 6.49 13.33 -3.06
C ILE A 119 7.55 12.31 -2.66
N GLY A 120 7.18 11.22 -2.00
CA GLY A 120 8.12 10.19 -1.54
C GLY A 120 8.87 9.50 -2.68
N VAL A 121 8.21 9.25 -3.81
CA VAL A 121 8.81 8.60 -4.98
C VAL A 121 9.65 9.57 -5.80
N PHE A 122 9.16 10.79 -6.05
CA PHE A 122 9.78 11.70 -7.03
C PHE A 122 10.67 12.79 -6.44
N SER A 123 10.61 13.07 -5.13
CA SER A 123 11.39 14.19 -4.58
C SER A 123 12.90 13.96 -4.55
N ASN A 124 13.40 12.74 -4.81
CA ASN A 124 14.85 12.48 -4.98
C ASN A 124 15.33 12.55 -6.43
N GLN A 125 14.45 12.83 -7.40
CA GLN A 125 14.91 13.11 -8.75
C GLN A 125 15.51 14.52 -8.76
N LYS A 126 16.72 14.66 -8.20
CA LYS A 126 17.65 15.65 -8.73
C LYS A 126 17.67 15.37 -10.23
N PHE A 127 17.15 16.28 -11.04
CA PHE A 127 17.45 16.34 -12.47
C PHE A 127 18.97 16.56 -12.59
N LYS A 128 19.73 15.49 -12.37
CA LYS A 128 21.18 15.46 -12.41
C LYS A 128 21.54 15.26 -13.87
N GLY A 129 21.33 16.31 -14.66
CA GLY A 129 21.48 16.22 -16.12
C GLY A 129 20.98 17.43 -16.90
N ARG A 130 21.42 18.64 -16.55
CA ARG A 130 21.76 19.68 -17.54
C ARG A 130 22.97 20.45 -17.02
N THR A 131 24.12 19.78 -17.05
CA THR A 131 25.41 20.47 -17.15
C THR A 131 25.40 21.29 -18.43
N GLU A 132 25.58 22.60 -18.27
CA GLU A 132 26.29 23.53 -19.17
C GLU A 132 26.20 23.22 -20.67
N LEU A 133 25.27 23.88 -21.36
CA LEU A 133 25.45 24.14 -22.79
C LEU A 133 26.44 25.30 -22.91
N ASN A 134 27.66 24.94 -23.34
CA ASN A 134 28.68 25.83 -23.90
C ASN A 134 28.18 26.42 -25.22
#